data_AF-A0ABD3FZ24-F1
#
_entry.id   AF-A0ABD3FZ24-F1
#
_cell.length_a   1.000
_cell.length_b   1.000
_cell.length_c   1.000
_cell.angle_alpha   90.00
_cell.angle_beta   90.00
_cell.angle_gamma   90.00
#
_symmetry.space_group_name_H-M   'P 1'
#
loop_
_entity.id
_entity.type
_entity.pdbx_description
1 polymer ?
#
loop_
_entity_poly.entity_id
_entity_poly.type
_entity_poly.pdbx_seq_one_letter_code
_entity_poly.pdbx_strand_id
1 'polypeptide(L)'
;MGFPYTQSVDGFELIVATNHLGPFTLTASLMDALKRSPSARVVALSSGMHHSAKYTPGHLFMPEKKHSETTVYGNSKLYNLLFAFELGRRLKAAGQTNITSVACH
;
A
#
# COMPACT_ATOMS: atom_id res chain seq x y z
N MET A 1 -21.32 10.44 1.81
CA MET A 1 -20.90 11.47 0.84
C MET A 1 -19.65 10.95 0.16
N GLY A 2 -19.61 10.96 -1.17
CA GLY A 2 -18.42 10.53 -1.93
C GLY A 2 -17.84 11.73 -2.68
N PHE A 3 -16.54 11.95 -2.56
CA PHE A 3 -15.82 12.91 -3.38
C PHE A 3 -15.81 12.44 -4.84
N PRO A 4 -15.79 13.37 -5.81
CA PRO A 4 -15.67 13.02 -7.23
C PRO A 4 -14.38 12.24 -7.48
N TYR A 5 -14.40 11.34 -8.47
CA TYR A 5 -13.20 10.69 -8.94
C TYR A 5 -12.14 11.75 -9.27
N THR A 6 -10.97 11.60 -8.66
CA THR A 6 -9.86 12.54 -8.81
C THR A 6 -8.59 11.74 -9.08
N GLN A 7 -7.70 12.29 -9.90
CA GLN A 7 -6.40 11.69 -10.19
C GLN A 7 -5.29 12.45 -9.48
N SER A 8 -4.23 11.75 -9.10
CA SER A 8 -2.95 12.36 -8.74
C SER A 8 -2.29 13.02 -9.95
N VAL A 9 -1.22 13.78 -9.70
CA VAL A 9 -0.40 14.39 -10.76
C VAL A 9 0.19 13.36 -11.74
N ASP A 10 0.35 12.11 -11.30
CA ASP A 10 0.86 11.00 -12.09
C ASP A 10 -0.25 10.22 -12.83
N GLY A 11 -1.51 10.67 -12.74
CA GLY A 11 -2.65 10.07 -13.44
C GLY A 11 -3.26 8.83 -12.75
N PHE A 12 -2.88 8.52 -11.52
CA PHE A 12 -3.48 7.42 -10.75
C PHE A 12 -4.70 7.89 -9.97
N GLU A 13 -5.65 7.01 -9.70
CA GLU A 13 -6.76 7.33 -8.77
C GLU A 13 -6.19 7.80 -7.43
N LEU A 14 -6.67 8.95 -6.94
CA LEU A 14 -6.04 9.73 -5.87
C LEU A 14 -5.90 8.95 -4.55
N ILE A 15 -6.92 8.18 -4.15
CA ILE A 15 -6.89 7.44 -2.88
C ILE A 15 -5.84 6.32 -2.94
N VAL A 16 -5.79 5.55 -4.02
CA VAL A 16 -4.78 4.50 -4.22
C VAL A 16 -3.38 5.12 -4.34
N ALA A 17 -3.26 6.23 -5.07
CA ALA A 17 -2.00 6.96 -5.20
C ALA A 17 -1.47 7.40 -3.84
N THR A 18 -2.33 8.01 -3.03
CA THR A 18 -1.96 8.56 -1.72
C THR A 18 -1.72 7.48 -0.68
N ASN A 19 -2.64 6.51 -0.57
CA ASN A 19 -2.61 5.54 0.53
C ASN A 19 -1.66 4.38 0.29
N HIS A 20 -1.34 4.06 -0.96
CA HIS A 20 -0.58 2.86 -1.32
C HIS A 20 0.64 3.16 -2.19
N LEU A 21 0.47 3.78 -3.37
CA LEU A 21 1.59 3.97 -4.31
C LEU A 21 2.66 4.92 -3.77
N GLY A 22 2.25 6.00 -3.11
CA GLY A 22 3.15 6.94 -2.45
C GLY A 22 4.00 6.25 -1.39
N PRO A 23 3.40 5.64 -0.34
CA PRO A 23 4.13 4.89 0.68
C PRO A 23 4.99 3.74 0.13
N PHE A 24 4.51 3.02 -0.90
CA PHE A 24 5.28 2.00 -1.61
C PHE A 24 6.57 2.59 -2.20
N THR A 25 6.43 3.68 -2.96
CA THR A 25 7.55 4.36 -3.63
C THR A 25 8.51 5.00 -2.62
N LEU A 26 7.98 5.61 -1.57
CA LEU A 26 8.77 6.15 -0.47
C LEU A 26 9.61 5.05 0.20
N THR A 27 9.00 3.91 0.51
CA THR A 27 9.72 2.77 1.11
C THR A 27 10.81 2.25 0.19
N ALA A 28 10.52 2.11 -1.11
CA ALA A 28 11.52 1.69 -2.09
C ALA A 28 12.68 2.69 -2.19
N SER A 29 12.40 4.00 -2.18
CA SER A 29 13.40 5.06 -2.25
C SER A 29 14.28 5.13 -0.99
N LEU A 30 13.73 4.76 0.17
CA LEU A 30 14.46 4.72 1.44
C LEU A 30 15.17 3.38 1.69
N MET A 31 15.06 2.41 0.78
CA MET A 31 15.55 1.04 0.99
C MET A 31 17.03 0.99 1.38
N ASP A 32 17.88 1.81 0.77
CA ASP A 32 19.31 1.83 1.12
C ASP A 32 19.57 2.41 2.51
N ALA A 33 18.78 3.41 2.93
CA ALA A 33 18.86 3.93 4.30
C ALA A 33 18.36 2.89 5.31
N LEU A 34 17.28 2.16 4.99
CA LEU A 34 16.75 1.08 5.83
C LEU A 34 17.78 -0.04 6.01
N LYS A 35 18.48 -0.43 4.93
CA LYS A 35 19.55 -1.46 4.98
C LYS A 35 20.76 -1.04 5.83
N ARG A 36 21.07 0.25 5.91
CA ARG A 36 22.17 0.77 6.76
C ARG A 36 21.80 0.86 8.23
N SER A 37 20.51 0.87 8.57
CA SER A 37 20.06 0.90 9.97
C SER A 37 20.38 -0.42 10.66
N PRO A 38 20.87 -0.41 11.92
CA PRO A 38 21.08 -1.64 12.69
C PRO A 38 19.76 -2.36 13.00
N SER A 39 18.65 -1.63 13.07
CA SER A 39 17.30 -2.18 13.24
C SER A 39 16.27 -1.23 12.65
N ALA A 40 15.87 -1.48 11.40
CA ALA A 40 14.84 -0.72 10.71
C ALA A 40 13.47 -1.39 10.81
N ARG A 41 12.42 -0.58 10.79
CA ARG A 41 11.04 -1.05 10.73
C ARG A 41 10.26 -0.26 9.70
N VAL A 42 9.50 -0.97 8.86
CA VAL A 42 8.51 -0.39 7.96
C VAL A 42 7.14 -0.82 8.48
N VAL A 43 6.32 0.15 8.89
CA VAL A 43 4.98 -0.10 9.42
C VAL A 43 3.94 0.36 8.42
N ALA A 44 3.19 -0.57 7.83
CA ALA A 44 2.09 -0.25 6.93
C ALA A 44 0.77 -0.19 7.72
N LEU A 45 0.20 1.03 7.80
CA LEU A 45 -1.08 1.26 8.44
C LEU A 45 -2.24 0.96 7.48
N SER A 46 -3.11 0.04 7.89
CA SER A 46 -4.34 -0.34 7.23
C SER A 46 -5.56 0.25 7.99
N SER A 47 -6.70 -0.42 7.94
CA SER A 47 -7.95 -0.08 8.63
C SER A 47 -8.89 -1.29 8.56
N GLY A 48 -9.83 -1.43 9.50
CA GLY A 48 -10.90 -2.44 9.45
C GLY A 48 -11.70 -2.47 8.13
N MET A 49 -11.71 -1.36 7.37
CA MET A 49 -12.33 -1.31 6.03
C MET A 49 -11.71 -2.27 5.00
N HIS A 50 -10.50 -2.79 5.25
CA HIS A 50 -9.89 -3.79 4.38
C HIS A 50 -10.74 -5.07 4.26
N HIS A 51 -11.57 -5.40 5.26
CA HIS A 51 -12.47 -6.55 5.22
C HIS A 51 -13.55 -6.45 4.13
N SER A 52 -13.87 -5.24 3.67
CA SER A 52 -14.85 -4.98 2.61
C SER A 52 -14.20 -4.77 1.23
N ALA A 53 -12.90 -5.01 1.10
CA ALA A 53 -12.19 -4.85 -0.15
C ALA A 53 -12.73 -5.80 -1.23
N LYS A 54 -12.90 -5.28 -2.44
CA LYS A 54 -13.27 -6.02 -3.65
C LYS A 54 -12.05 -6.08 -4.57
N TYR A 55 -11.05 -6.82 -4.13
CA TYR A 55 -9.80 -6.98 -4.88
C TYR A 55 -9.93 -8.04 -5.97
N THR A 56 -9.42 -7.71 -7.16
CA THR A 56 -9.18 -8.66 -8.24
C THR A 56 -7.68 -8.64 -8.55
N PRO A 57 -6.97 -9.78 -8.45
CA PRO A 57 -5.56 -9.86 -8.82
C PRO A 57 -5.30 -9.29 -10.21
N GLY A 58 -4.25 -8.47 -10.34
CA GLY A 58 -3.91 -7.79 -11.59
C GLY A 58 -4.69 -6.49 -11.86
N HIS A 59 -5.70 -6.16 -11.06
CA HIS A 59 -6.50 -4.93 -11.19
C HIS A 59 -6.43 -4.08 -9.92
N LEU A 60 -5.42 -3.21 -9.87
CA LEU A 60 -5.19 -2.33 -8.72
C LEU A 60 -6.11 -1.09 -8.71
N PHE A 61 -6.55 -0.64 -9.88
CA PHE A 61 -7.37 0.56 -10.03
C PHE A 61 -8.79 0.21 -10.41
N MET A 62 -9.74 0.90 -9.79
CA MET A 62 -11.14 0.81 -10.20
C MET A 62 -11.39 1.76 -11.37
N PRO A 63 -12.08 1.33 -12.44
CA PRO A 63 -12.47 2.23 -13.52
C PRO A 63 -13.37 3.36 -13.00
N GLU A 64 -13.18 4.58 -13.53
CA GLU A 64 -13.96 5.77 -13.16
C GLU A 64 -15.48 5.51 -13.21
N LYS A 65 -15.96 4.83 -14.26
CA LYS A 65 -17.38 4.48 -14.44
C LYS A 65 -17.96 3.58 -13.34
N LYS A 66 -17.11 2.93 -12.55
CA LYS A 66 -17.49 2.05 -11.43
C LYS A 66 -17.00 2.61 -10.08
N HIS A 67 -16.60 3.88 -10.04
CA HIS A 67 -15.99 4.48 -8.86
C HIS A 67 -16.93 4.47 -7.66
N SER A 68 -16.36 4.14 -6.50
CA SER A 68 -17.00 4.05 -5.20
C SER A 68 -15.89 4.30 -4.19
N GLU A 69 -15.89 5.48 -3.59
CA GLU A 69 -14.84 5.92 -2.68
C GLU A 69 -14.61 4.91 -1.55
N THR A 70 -15.68 4.44 -0.92
CA THR A 70 -15.63 3.43 0.14
C THR A 70 -14.96 2.14 -0.34
N THR A 71 -15.24 1.70 -1.57
CA THR A 71 -14.62 0.50 -2.14
C THR A 71 -13.15 0.73 -2.46
N VAL A 72 -12.81 1.87 -3.06
CA VAL A 72 -11.42 2.23 -3.36
C VAL A 72 -10.61 2.36 -2.07
N TYR A 73 -11.16 3.00 -1.05
CA TYR A 73 -10.55 3.12 0.26
C TYR A 73 -10.31 1.74 0.90
N GLY A 74 -11.34 0.89 0.97
CA GLY A 74 -11.20 -0.48 1.49
C GLY A 74 -10.13 -1.29 0.74
N ASN A 75 -10.11 -1.18 -0.60
CA ASN A 75 -9.08 -1.77 -1.44
C ASN A 75 -7.68 -1.24 -1.09
N SER A 76 -7.50 0.07 -0.98
CA SER A 76 -6.21 0.69 -0.62
C SER A 76 -5.68 0.18 0.72
N LYS A 77 -6.57 -0.09 1.69
CA LYS A 77 -6.21 -0.61 3.00
C LYS A 77 -5.85 -2.09 2.96
N LEU A 78 -6.51 -2.89 2.11
CA LEU A 78 -6.04 -4.25 1.81
C LEU A 78 -4.65 -4.24 1.14
N TYR A 79 -4.41 -3.31 0.21
CA TYR A 79 -3.11 -3.20 -0.48
C TYR A 79 -1.96 -2.93 0.49
N ASN A 80 -2.20 -2.15 1.56
CA ASN A 80 -1.20 -1.92 2.60
C ASN A 80 -0.84 -3.19 3.39
N LEU A 81 -1.82 -4.06 3.67
CA LEU A 81 -1.55 -5.37 4.30
C LEU A 81 -0.75 -6.27 3.36
N LEU A 82 -1.19 -6.38 2.11
CA LEU A 82 -0.50 -7.17 1.08
C LEU A 82 0.94 -6.68 0.88
N PHE A 83 1.16 -5.37 0.86
CA PHE A 83 2.49 -4.78 0.80
C PHE A 83 3.35 -5.18 1.98
N ALA A 84 2.86 -5.06 3.22
CA ALA A 84 3.64 -5.42 4.39
C ALA A 84 4.06 -6.91 4.36
N PHE A 85 3.13 -7.81 4.00
CA PHE A 85 3.42 -9.24 3.90
C PHE A 85 4.40 -9.55 2.79
N GLU A 86 4.20 -8.97 1.60
CA GLU A 86 5.07 -9.21 0.45
C GLU A 86 6.47 -8.61 0.66
N LEU A 87 6.55 -7.43 1.27
CA LEU A 87 7.82 -6.82 1.66
C LEU A 87 8.58 -7.74 2.63
N GLY A 88 7.91 -8.22 3.68
CA GLY A 88 8.51 -9.15 4.64
C GLY A 88 9.00 -10.44 3.97
N ARG A 89 8.21 -11.01 3.06
CA ARG A 89 8.59 -12.21 2.28
C ARG A 89 9.83 -11.95 1.42
N ARG A 90 9.89 -10.81 0.72
CA ARG A 90 11.02 -10.43 -0.14
C ARG A 90 12.29 -10.11 0.66
N LEU A 91 12.16 -9.41 1.78
CA LEU A 91 13.30 -9.13 2.68
C LEU A 91 13.91 -10.43 3.18
N LYS A 92 13.08 -11.38 3.64
CA LYS A 92 13.53 -12.70 4.06
C LYS A 92 14.23 -13.46 2.94
N ALA A 93 13.65 -13.48 1.73
CA ALA A 93 14.25 -14.14 0.57
C ALA A 93 15.59 -13.51 0.15
N ALA A 94 15.75 -12.20 0.36
CA ALA A 94 16.99 -11.47 0.08
C ALA A 94 18.02 -11.53 1.23
N GLY A 95 17.75 -12.30 2.30
CA GLY A 95 18.63 -12.39 3.47
C GLY A 95 18.71 -11.11 4.30
N GLN A 96 17.78 -10.16 4.12
CA GLN A 96 17.74 -8.89 4.85
C GLN A 96 17.07 -9.12 6.20
N THR A 97 17.87 -9.28 7.25
CA THR A 97 17.41 -9.60 8.62
C THR A 97 17.27 -8.39 9.53
N ASN A 98 17.83 -7.24 9.15
CA ASN A 98 17.82 -6.00 9.94
C ASN A 98 16.60 -5.11 9.68
N ILE A 99 15.73 -5.47 8.72
CA ILE A 99 14.52 -4.72 8.38
C ILE A 99 13.30 -5.58 8.71
N THR A 100 12.43 -5.08 9.59
CA THR A 100 11.16 -5.73 9.91
C THR A 100 10.01 -5.02 9.20
N SER A 101 9.21 -5.77 8.44
CA SER A 101 7.95 -5.29 7.88
C SER A 101 6.79 -5.63 8.83
N VAL A 102 5.99 -4.63 9.18
CA VAL A 102 4.88 -4.75 10.14
C VAL A 102 3.59 -4.22 9.52
N ALA A 103 2.49 -4.91 9.77
CA ALA A 103 1.14 -4.47 9.41
C ALA A 103 0.34 -4.14 10.67
N CYS A 104 -0.48 -3.09 10.64
CA CYS A 104 -1.45 -2.76 11.68
C CYS A 104 -2.75 -2.23 11.06
N HIS A 105 -3.88 -2.30 11.77
CA HIS A 105 -5.19 -1.86 11.27
C HIS A 105 -6.09 -1.30 12.37
#